data_AF-A0A7C7CT10-F1
#
_entry.id   AF-A0A7C7CT10-F1
#
_cell.length_a   1.000
_cell.length_b   1.000
_cell.length_c   1.000
_cell.angle_alpha   90.00
_cell.angle_beta   90.00
_cell.angle_gamma   90.00
#
_symmetry.space_group_name_H-M   'P 1'
#
loop_
_entity.id
_entity.type
_entity.pdbx_description
1 polymer ?
#
loop_
_entity_poly.entity_id
_entity_poly.type
_entity_poly.pdbx_seq_one_letter_code
_entity_poly.pdbx_strand_id
1 'polypeptide(L)'
;MARQTRIIVIALGIVLIIFFINRQSQKKYTVQTKTVVSDGKDDIHRFVVQKEDQEIELVRSDTSWVISGHDSLSVKLSSLESFFDNILQLSKESDPISKNPDNWSKYSVSDSTGTHLFLYNSNDKELGHYIFGRTKTNFGKNTIRLEDDPNVYLTDKNILFRLQTRPTYWGEKPKPPEENEPEESIPAFPE
;
A
#
# COMPACT_ATOMS: atom_id res chain seq x y z
N MET A 1 19.00 38.45 44.87
CA MET A 1 19.15 37.53 43.72
C MET A 1 18.79 36.06 44.02
N ALA A 2 19.09 35.49 45.19
CA ALA A 2 18.84 34.07 45.49
C ALA A 2 17.36 33.61 45.61
N ARG A 3 16.41 34.52 45.84
CA ARG A 3 14.99 34.17 46.04
C ARG A 3 14.27 33.93 44.72
N GLN A 4 14.57 34.73 43.70
CA GLN A 4 14.02 34.56 42.34
C GLN A 4 14.59 33.32 41.66
N THR A 5 15.89 33.03 41.81
CA THR A 5 16.50 31.82 41.24
C THR A 5 15.91 30.54 41.85
N ARG A 6 15.59 30.53 43.16
CA ARG A 6 14.87 29.41 43.78
C ARG A 6 13.48 29.19 43.20
N ILE A 7 12.71 30.26 42.96
CA ILE A 7 11.38 30.16 42.35
C ILE A 7 11.48 29.61 40.92
N ILE A 8 12.46 30.08 40.14
CA ILE A 8 12.68 29.61 38.76
C ILE A 8 13.06 28.12 38.76
N VAL A 9 13.93 27.67 39.67
CA VAL A 9 14.33 26.26 39.76
C VAL A 9 13.14 25.37 40.16
N ILE A 10 12.29 25.83 41.09
CA ILE A 10 11.07 25.10 41.47
C ILE A 10 10.09 25.02 40.30
N ALA A 11 9.85 26.14 39.62
CA ALA A 11 8.99 26.18 38.44
C ALA A 11 9.51 25.27 37.31
N LEU A 12 10.82 25.27 37.05
CA LEU A 12 11.44 24.39 36.07
C LEU A 12 11.32 22.91 36.47
N GLY A 13 11.49 22.59 37.76
CA GLY A 13 11.27 21.24 38.28
C GLY A 13 9.83 20.76 38.06
N ILE A 14 8.84 21.62 38.30
CA ILE A 14 7.42 21.31 38.06
C ILE A 14 7.16 21.07 36.57
N VAL A 15 7.69 21.93 35.68
CA VAL A 15 7.55 21.76 34.22
C VAL A 15 8.18 20.46 33.75
N LEU A 16 9.36 20.09 34.26
CA LEU A 16 10.01 18.82 33.93
C LEU A 16 9.19 17.62 34.41
N ILE A 17 8.64 17.67 35.62
CA ILE A 17 7.76 16.61 36.14
C ILE A 17 6.51 16.45 35.25
N ILE A 18 5.85 17.56 34.90
CA ILE A 18 4.70 17.54 33.99
C ILE A 18 5.10 16.99 32.61
N PHE A 19 6.26 17.38 32.09
CA PHE A 19 6.80 16.87 30.82
C PHE A 19 7.01 15.35 30.87
N PHE A 20 7.59 14.82 31.94
CA PHE A 20 7.80 13.37 32.11
C PHE A 20 6.47 12.61 32.24
N ILE A 21 5.51 13.13 33.01
CA ILE A 21 4.16 12.55 33.14
C ILE A 21 3.44 12.53 31.78
N ASN A 22 3.52 13.62 31.02
CA ASN A 22 2.94 13.70 29.69
C ASN A 22 3.62 12.72 28.74
N ARG A 23 4.96 12.67 28.70
CA ARG A 23 5.70 11.74 27.82
C ARG A 23 5.39 10.27 28.14
N GLN A 24 5.23 9.91 29.41
CA GLN A 24 4.87 8.55 29.81
C GLN A 24 3.41 8.22 29.48
N SER A 25 2.50 9.19 29.61
CA SER A 25 1.11 9.04 29.20
C SER A 25 0.96 8.91 27.69
N GLN A 26 1.81 9.57 26.90
CA GLN A 26 1.78 9.48 25.44
C GLN A 26 2.16 8.08 24.91
N LYS A 27 3.00 7.32 25.61
CA LYS A 27 3.31 5.92 25.24
C LYS A 27 2.09 5.00 25.30
N LYS A 28 1.05 5.36 26.08
CA LYS A 28 -0.20 4.60 26.16
C LYS A 28 -1.12 4.81 24.96
N TYR A 29 -0.84 5.82 24.13
CA TYR A 29 -1.59 6.12 22.89
C TYR A 29 -0.83 5.71 21.63
N THR A 30 0.30 5.00 21.75
CA THR A 30 0.94 4.38 20.59
C THR A 30 0.05 3.24 20.10
N VAL A 31 -0.62 3.47 18.97
CA VAL A 31 -1.49 2.48 18.35
C VAL A 31 -0.63 1.28 17.92
N GLN A 32 -0.96 0.11 18.45
CA GLN A 32 -0.30 -1.13 18.06
C GLN A 32 -0.71 -1.50 16.63
N THR A 33 0.24 -1.86 15.78
CA THR A 33 -0.04 -2.25 14.39
C THR A 33 0.27 -3.72 14.15
N LYS A 34 -0.39 -4.30 13.13
CA LYS A 34 -0.18 -5.66 12.65
C LYS A 34 -0.07 -5.63 11.13
N THR A 35 0.87 -6.38 10.57
CA THR A 35 1.01 -6.54 9.12
C THR A 35 -0.28 -7.10 8.52
N VAL A 36 -0.63 -6.62 7.31
CA VAL A 36 -1.83 -7.06 6.59
C VAL A 36 -1.56 -8.32 5.77
N VAL A 37 -0.45 -8.34 5.01
CA VAL A 37 0.00 -9.48 4.21
C VAL A 37 1.20 -10.12 4.89
N SER A 38 1.13 -11.42 5.16
CA SER A 38 2.24 -12.15 5.80
C SER A 38 3.13 -12.89 4.81
N ASP A 39 2.62 -13.16 3.61
CA ASP A 39 3.33 -13.85 2.53
C ASP A 39 4.39 -12.95 1.89
N GLY A 40 5.45 -13.58 1.38
CA GLY A 40 6.52 -12.90 0.68
C GLY A 40 6.13 -12.53 -0.75
N LYS A 41 6.90 -11.61 -1.36
CA LYS A 41 6.75 -11.26 -2.79
C LYS A 41 6.81 -12.49 -3.69
N ASP A 42 7.70 -13.44 -3.37
CA ASP A 42 7.92 -14.64 -4.19
C ASP A 42 6.78 -15.66 -4.09
N ASP A 43 5.98 -15.61 -3.03
CA ASP A 43 4.82 -16.49 -2.87
C ASP A 43 3.63 -16.03 -3.73
N ILE A 44 3.59 -14.74 -4.08
CA ILE A 44 2.53 -14.13 -4.87
C ILE A 44 2.83 -14.30 -6.36
N HIS A 45 2.00 -15.09 -7.03
CA HIS A 45 2.11 -15.36 -8.47
C HIS A 45 1.00 -14.72 -9.29
N ARG A 46 -0.08 -14.28 -8.64
CA ARG A 46 -1.20 -13.63 -9.32
C ARG A 46 -1.90 -12.70 -8.35
N PHE A 47 -2.33 -11.55 -8.84
CA PHE A 47 -3.17 -10.65 -8.07
C PHE A 47 -4.24 -10.02 -8.94
N VAL A 48 -5.39 -9.78 -8.32
CA VAL A 48 -6.55 -9.17 -8.95
C VAL A 48 -6.93 -7.93 -8.16
N VAL A 49 -7.07 -6.80 -8.86
CA VAL A 49 -7.65 -5.59 -8.27
C VAL A 49 -9.01 -5.37 -8.92
N GLN A 50 -10.04 -5.35 -8.10
CA GLN A 50 -11.42 -5.16 -8.54
C GLN A 50 -12.05 -3.96 -7.83
N LYS A 51 -12.81 -3.17 -8.58
CA LYS A 51 -13.59 -2.06 -8.04
C LYS A 51 -14.80 -1.83 -8.92
N GLU A 52 -15.99 -1.91 -8.34
CA GLU A 52 -17.26 -1.84 -9.08
C GLU A 52 -17.25 -2.89 -10.22
N ASP A 53 -17.55 -2.50 -11.45
CA ASP A 53 -17.56 -3.38 -12.63
C ASP A 53 -16.20 -3.48 -13.34
N GLN A 54 -15.14 -2.93 -12.74
CA GLN A 54 -13.80 -2.93 -13.31
C GLN A 54 -12.88 -3.88 -12.57
N GLU A 55 -12.08 -4.61 -13.33
CA GLU A 55 -11.11 -5.55 -12.82
C GLU A 55 -9.83 -5.47 -13.63
N ILE A 56 -8.70 -5.71 -12.97
CA ILE A 56 -7.43 -5.99 -13.63
C ILE A 56 -6.76 -7.17 -12.93
N GLU A 57 -6.22 -8.06 -13.73
CA GLU A 57 -5.46 -9.21 -13.26
C GLU A 57 -4.04 -9.13 -13.81
N LEU A 58 -3.08 -9.38 -12.92
CA LEU A 58 -1.69 -9.54 -13.28
C LEU A 58 -1.22 -10.92 -12.83
N VAL A 59 -0.51 -11.60 -13.73
CA VAL A 59 -0.02 -12.98 -13.55
C VAL A 59 1.49 -13.01 -13.76
N ARG A 60 2.20 -13.75 -12.90
CA ARG A 60 3.62 -14.02 -13.04
C ARG A 60 3.82 -15.17 -14.02
N SER A 61 4.48 -14.89 -15.14
CA SER A 61 4.95 -15.87 -16.13
C SER A 61 6.47 -15.94 -16.04
N ASP A 62 6.99 -17.05 -15.51
CA ASP A 62 8.41 -17.27 -15.23
C ASP A 62 9.02 -16.14 -14.36
N THR A 63 9.79 -15.25 -14.99
CA THR A 63 10.47 -14.13 -14.35
C THR A 63 9.76 -12.80 -14.53
N SER A 64 8.70 -12.76 -15.34
CA SER A 64 8.04 -11.52 -15.79
C SER A 64 6.57 -11.52 -15.39
N TRP A 65 6.00 -10.32 -15.29
CA TRP A 65 4.56 -10.16 -15.05
C TRP A 65 3.86 -9.79 -16.35
N VAL A 66 2.67 -10.34 -16.56
CA VAL A 66 1.79 -10.04 -17.69
C VAL A 66 0.45 -9.53 -17.18
N ILE A 67 -0.24 -8.74 -18.00
CA ILE A 67 -1.59 -8.22 -17.69
C ILE A 67 -2.59 -9.06 -18.47
N SER A 68 -3.47 -9.78 -17.78
CA SER A 68 -4.47 -10.65 -18.41
C SER A 68 -5.33 -9.85 -19.39
N GLY A 69 -5.49 -10.36 -20.62
CA GLY A 69 -6.28 -9.73 -21.68
C GLY A 69 -5.63 -8.50 -22.34
N HIS A 70 -4.37 -8.20 -22.03
CA HIS A 70 -3.66 -7.00 -22.51
C HIS A 70 -2.24 -7.30 -23.03
N ASP A 71 -2.10 -8.32 -23.89
CA ASP A 71 -0.82 -8.84 -24.40
C ASP A 71 0.05 -7.81 -25.14
N SER A 72 -0.54 -6.72 -25.63
CA SER A 72 0.19 -5.62 -26.30
C SER A 72 0.92 -4.67 -25.35
N LEU A 73 0.70 -4.79 -24.04
CA LEU A 73 1.31 -3.93 -23.02
C LEU A 73 2.43 -4.67 -22.29
N SER A 74 3.56 -3.99 -22.11
CA SER A 74 4.61 -4.42 -21.19
C SER A 74 4.35 -3.86 -19.80
N VAL A 75 4.46 -4.68 -18.76
CA VAL A 75 4.30 -4.23 -17.37
C VAL A 75 5.38 -3.21 -17.01
N LYS A 76 4.96 -2.05 -16.49
CA LYS A 76 5.82 -1.04 -15.91
C LYS A 76 6.35 -1.53 -14.58
N LEU A 77 7.62 -1.91 -14.55
CA LEU A 77 8.29 -2.39 -13.34
C LEU A 77 8.14 -1.40 -12.17
N SER A 78 8.20 -0.09 -12.43
CA SER A 78 8.00 0.94 -11.39
C SER A 78 6.64 0.89 -10.70
N SER A 79 5.57 0.57 -11.44
CA SER A 79 4.21 0.46 -10.90
C SER A 79 4.04 -0.83 -10.11
N LEU A 80 4.61 -1.92 -10.62
CA LEU A 80 4.62 -3.23 -9.96
C LEU A 80 5.42 -3.22 -8.64
N GLU A 81 6.64 -2.69 -8.65
CA GLU A 81 7.47 -2.58 -7.44
C GLU A 81 6.81 -1.66 -6.41
N SER A 82 6.26 -0.52 -6.85
CA SER A 82 5.51 0.37 -5.97
C SER A 82 4.31 -0.33 -5.32
N PHE A 83 3.64 -1.23 -6.04
CA PHE A 83 2.54 -2.01 -5.49
C PHE A 83 3.03 -2.98 -4.40
N PHE A 84 4.05 -3.80 -4.69
CA PHE A 84 4.58 -4.75 -3.71
C PHE A 84 5.17 -4.06 -2.48
N ASP A 85 5.94 -2.98 -2.66
CA ASP A 85 6.45 -2.18 -1.54
C ASP A 85 5.34 -1.66 -0.64
N ASN A 86 4.22 -1.23 -1.23
CA ASN A 86 3.10 -0.71 -0.47
C ASN A 86 2.34 -1.80 0.26
N ILE A 87 2.07 -2.93 -0.39
CA ILE A 87 1.28 -4.04 0.15
C ILE A 87 2.04 -4.86 1.19
N LEU A 88 3.29 -5.25 0.92
CA LEU A 88 4.08 -6.10 1.82
C LEU A 88 4.48 -5.36 3.10
N GLN A 89 4.64 -4.03 3.03
CA GLN A 89 4.92 -3.19 4.20
C GLN A 89 3.65 -2.61 4.83
N LEU A 90 2.45 -2.98 4.35
CA LEU A 90 1.21 -2.44 4.85
C LEU A 90 0.90 -2.99 6.24
N SER A 91 0.63 -2.08 7.17
CA SER A 91 0.14 -2.45 8.50
C SER A 91 -1.25 -1.87 8.75
N LYS A 92 -2.00 -2.52 9.62
CA LYS A 92 -3.27 -2.04 10.16
C LYS A 92 -3.19 -1.87 11.67
N GLU A 93 -3.99 -0.96 12.19
CA GLU A 93 -4.21 -0.82 13.63
C GLU A 93 -4.76 -2.13 14.20
N SER A 94 -4.34 -2.49 15.41
CA SER A 94 -4.71 -3.75 16.06
C SER A 94 -6.16 -3.75 16.51
N ASP A 95 -6.66 -2.59 16.94
CA ASP A 95 -8.03 -2.41 17.38
C ASP A 95 -8.90 -1.99 16.20
N PRO A 96 -10.07 -2.63 16.00
CA PRO A 96 -10.95 -2.25 14.92
C PRO A 96 -11.72 -0.97 15.25
N ILE A 97 -11.94 -0.15 14.22
CA ILE A 97 -12.74 1.07 14.31
C ILE A 97 -14.25 0.79 14.24
N SER A 98 -14.64 -0.41 13.81
CA SER A 98 -16.03 -0.91 13.84
C SER A 98 -16.01 -2.43 13.87
N LYS A 99 -16.95 -3.02 14.61
CA LYS A 99 -17.21 -4.47 14.65
C LYS A 99 -18.57 -4.85 14.08
N ASN A 100 -19.37 -3.86 13.66
CA ASN A 100 -20.71 -4.08 13.12
C ASN A 100 -20.65 -4.09 11.57
N PRO A 101 -21.02 -5.21 10.91
CA PRO A 101 -21.15 -5.31 9.45
C PRO A 101 -22.05 -4.27 8.81
N ASP A 102 -23.09 -3.79 9.50
CA ASP A 102 -23.99 -2.74 8.97
C ASP A 102 -23.25 -1.45 8.63
N ASN A 103 -22.07 -1.24 9.22
CA ASN A 103 -21.24 -0.08 8.96
C ASN A 103 -20.29 -0.23 7.77
N TRP A 104 -20.23 -1.38 7.08
CA TRP A 104 -19.27 -1.58 5.98
C TRP A 104 -19.41 -0.52 4.89
N SER A 105 -20.64 -0.18 4.49
CA SER A 105 -20.89 0.89 3.52
C SER A 105 -20.44 2.26 4.03
N LYS A 106 -20.65 2.56 5.32
CA LYS A 106 -20.20 3.81 5.96
C LYS A 106 -18.68 3.99 5.86
N TYR A 107 -17.93 2.90 5.93
CA TYR A 107 -16.48 2.86 5.82
C TYR A 107 -15.98 2.49 4.41
N SER A 108 -16.86 2.40 3.42
CA SER A 108 -16.53 2.05 2.03
C SER A 108 -15.76 0.72 1.89
N VAL A 109 -16.12 -0.28 2.70
CA VAL A 109 -15.54 -1.64 2.69
C VAL A 109 -16.60 -2.72 2.46
N SER A 110 -17.76 -2.34 1.90
CA SER A 110 -18.75 -3.30 1.41
C SER A 110 -18.33 -3.85 0.04
N ASP A 111 -18.87 -4.99 -0.34
CA ASP A 111 -18.52 -5.66 -1.61
C ASP A 111 -18.80 -4.80 -2.86
N SER A 112 -19.75 -3.87 -2.74
CA SER A 112 -20.11 -2.95 -3.82
C SER A 112 -19.34 -1.63 -3.83
N THR A 113 -18.71 -1.24 -2.71
CA THR A 113 -18.08 0.10 -2.57
C THR A 113 -16.58 0.05 -2.35
N GLY A 114 -16.06 -1.10 -1.91
CA GLY A 114 -14.65 -1.33 -1.66
C GLY A 114 -13.85 -1.52 -2.94
N THR A 115 -12.55 -1.33 -2.82
CA THR A 115 -11.56 -1.85 -3.77
C THR A 115 -11.05 -3.16 -3.25
N HIS A 116 -11.35 -4.23 -3.95
CA HIS A 116 -10.96 -5.59 -3.62
C HIS A 116 -9.57 -5.87 -4.17
N LEU A 117 -8.73 -6.48 -3.35
CA LEU A 117 -7.44 -7.02 -3.72
C LEU A 117 -7.42 -8.50 -3.35
N PHE A 118 -7.21 -9.34 -4.35
CA PHE A 118 -7.00 -10.77 -4.17
C PHE A 118 -5.56 -11.11 -4.50
N LEU A 119 -4.94 -11.93 -3.67
CA LEU A 119 -3.58 -12.45 -3.87
C LEU A 119 -3.64 -13.96 -3.98
N TYR A 120 -2.92 -14.54 -4.94
CA TYR A 120 -2.87 -15.97 -5.18
C TYR A 120 -1.43 -16.45 -5.34
N ASN A 121 -1.21 -17.71 -4.96
CA ASN A 121 0.06 -18.39 -5.17
C ASN A 121 0.12 -19.11 -6.53
N SER A 122 1.23 -19.82 -6.77
CA SER A 122 1.49 -20.56 -8.01
C SER A 122 0.52 -21.71 -8.32
N ASN A 123 -0.25 -22.17 -7.32
CA ASN A 123 -1.25 -23.23 -7.47
C ASN A 123 -2.69 -22.67 -7.51
N ASP A 124 -2.84 -21.36 -7.78
CA ASP A 124 -4.12 -20.63 -7.74
C ASP A 124 -4.83 -20.68 -6.39
N LYS A 125 -4.12 -21.03 -5.31
CA LYS A 125 -4.66 -20.93 -3.96
C LYS A 125 -4.63 -19.47 -3.53
N GLU A 126 -5.76 -19.00 -3.02
CA GLU A 126 -5.86 -17.67 -2.42
C GLU A 126 -4.98 -17.56 -1.17
N LEU A 127 -4.15 -16.53 -1.14
CA LEU A 127 -3.31 -16.12 -0.01
C LEU A 127 -4.06 -15.11 0.86
N GLY A 128 -4.87 -14.24 0.25
CA GLY A 128 -5.78 -13.38 0.98
C GLY A 128 -6.62 -12.48 0.09
N HIS A 129 -7.77 -12.10 0.65
CA HIS A 129 -8.72 -11.15 0.10
C HIS A 129 -8.90 -9.95 1.05
N TYR A 130 -8.59 -8.77 0.53
CA TYR A 130 -8.57 -7.51 1.26
C TYR A 130 -9.46 -6.48 0.59
N ILE A 131 -10.29 -5.81 1.39
CA ILE A 131 -11.27 -4.84 0.89
C ILE A 131 -10.93 -3.47 1.45
N PHE A 132 -10.49 -2.58 0.57
CA PHE A 132 -10.02 -1.25 0.91
C PHE A 132 -11.09 -0.19 0.69
N GLY A 133 -11.25 0.67 1.69
CA GLY A 133 -12.15 1.80 1.67
C GLY A 133 -11.44 3.13 1.90
N ARG A 134 -12.14 4.20 1.52
CA ARG A 134 -11.68 5.57 1.73
C ARG A 134 -12.06 6.05 3.13
N THR A 135 -11.12 6.68 3.80
CA THR A 135 -11.42 7.44 5.02
C THR A 135 -11.99 8.82 4.66
N LYS A 136 -13.00 9.29 5.41
CA LYS A 136 -13.55 10.64 5.23
C LYS A 136 -12.75 11.76 5.90
N THR A 137 -11.98 11.42 6.94
CA THR A 137 -11.34 12.40 7.84
C THR A 137 -9.82 12.26 7.91
N ASN A 138 -9.25 11.14 7.48
CA ASN A 138 -7.80 10.89 7.55
C ASN A 138 -7.26 10.34 6.23
N PHE A 139 -7.15 11.20 5.22
CA PHE A 139 -6.74 10.85 3.85
C PHE A 139 -5.37 10.16 3.74
N GLY A 140 -4.54 10.21 4.78
CA GLY A 140 -3.28 9.50 4.86
C GLY A 140 -3.43 8.00 5.16
N LYS A 141 -4.64 7.51 5.45
CA LYS A 141 -4.95 6.12 5.77
C LYS A 141 -6.08 5.60 4.90
N ASN A 142 -6.27 4.28 4.90
CA ASN A 142 -7.45 3.62 4.34
C ASN A 142 -8.19 2.86 5.44
N THR A 143 -9.48 2.66 5.23
CA THR A 143 -10.21 1.61 5.94
C THR A 143 -9.94 0.29 5.25
N ILE A 144 -9.84 -0.79 6.03
CA ILE A 144 -9.62 -2.13 5.48
C ILE A 144 -10.50 -3.15 6.21
N ARG A 145 -11.06 -4.08 5.44
CA ARG A 145 -11.71 -5.30 5.92
C ARG A 145 -10.99 -6.50 5.31
N LEU A 146 -10.86 -7.56 6.09
CA LEU A 146 -10.40 -8.87 5.62
C LEU A 146 -11.66 -9.73 5.43
N GLU A 147 -11.68 -10.59 4.42
CA GLU A 147 -12.90 -11.27 3.95
C GLU A 147 -13.80 -11.82 5.07
N ASP A 148 -13.27 -12.74 5.88
CA ASP A 148 -14.01 -13.42 6.95
C ASP A 148 -14.11 -12.61 8.26
N ASP A 149 -13.56 -11.40 8.30
CA ASP A 149 -13.52 -10.56 9.49
C ASP A 149 -14.63 -9.49 9.43
N PRO A 150 -15.64 -9.53 10.32
CA PRO A 150 -16.66 -8.48 10.37
C PRO A 150 -16.10 -7.11 10.74
N ASN A 151 -14.88 -7.09 11.28
CA ASN A 151 -14.23 -5.89 11.76
C ASN A 151 -13.66 -5.02 10.63
N VAL A 152 -13.71 -3.71 10.86
CA VAL A 152 -13.08 -2.70 10.01
C VAL A 152 -11.91 -2.11 10.77
N TYR A 153 -10.76 -2.02 10.11
CA TYR A 153 -9.53 -1.45 10.67
C TYR A 153 -9.10 -0.22 9.89
N LEU A 154 -8.13 0.50 10.43
CA LEU A 154 -7.40 1.54 9.71
C LEU A 154 -6.01 1.05 9.35
N THR A 155 -5.54 1.38 8.16
CA THR A 155 -4.15 1.16 7.76
C THR A 155 -3.23 2.23 8.36
N ASP A 156 -1.92 1.99 8.31
CA ASP A 156 -0.89 2.98 8.65
C ASP A 156 -0.67 4.02 7.54
N LYS A 157 -0.91 3.63 6.27
CA LYS A 157 -0.79 4.48 5.09
C LYS A 157 -1.91 4.27 4.07
N ASN A 158 -2.13 5.25 3.21
CA ASN A 158 -3.04 5.16 2.08
C ASN A 158 -2.32 4.46 0.90
N ILE A 159 -2.96 3.46 0.30
CA ILE A 159 -2.44 2.72 -0.85
C ILE A 159 -3.46 2.61 -1.99
N LEU A 160 -4.66 3.19 -1.88
CA LEU A 160 -5.70 3.10 -2.93
C LEU A 160 -5.23 3.59 -4.31
N PHE A 161 -4.31 4.55 -4.35
CA PHE A 161 -3.70 5.04 -5.59
C PHE A 161 -2.74 4.03 -6.25
N ARG A 162 -2.39 2.93 -5.55
CA ARG A 162 -1.67 1.77 -6.08
C ARG A 162 -2.60 0.66 -6.54
N LEU A 163 -3.84 0.63 -6.05
CA LEU A 163 -4.86 -0.35 -6.42
C LEU A 163 -5.72 0.18 -7.57
N GLN A 164 -5.14 0.26 -8.77
CA GLN A 164 -5.83 0.76 -9.97
C GLN A 164 -6.33 -0.39 -10.84
N THR A 165 -7.53 -0.24 -11.41
CA THR A 165 -8.15 -1.21 -12.34
C THR A 165 -7.82 -0.94 -13.81
N ARG A 166 -7.10 0.14 -14.12
CA ARG A 166 -6.81 0.55 -15.50
C ARG A 166 -5.56 -0.17 -16.04
N PRO A 167 -5.63 -0.85 -17.19
CA PRO A 167 -4.46 -1.54 -17.77
C PRO A 167 -3.28 -0.61 -18.02
N THR A 168 -3.51 0.62 -18.47
CA THR A 168 -2.44 1.61 -18.74
C THR A 168 -1.77 2.16 -17.47
N TYR A 169 -2.34 1.90 -16.28
CA TYR A 169 -1.65 2.17 -15.02
C TYR A 169 -0.53 1.16 -14.80
N TRP A 170 -0.77 -0.10 -15.17
CA TRP A 170 0.17 -1.20 -14.97
C TRP A 170 1.11 -1.39 -16.15
N GLY A 171 0.63 -1.15 -17.37
CA GLY A 171 1.35 -1.39 -18.60
C GLY A 171 1.62 -0.14 -19.41
N GLU A 172 2.65 -0.22 -20.25
CA GLU A 172 2.97 0.74 -21.28
C GLU A 172 3.19 0.05 -22.62
N LYS A 173 3.06 0.80 -23.72
CA LYS A 173 3.41 0.27 -25.02
C LYS A 173 4.92 0.03 -25.05
N PRO A 174 5.39 -1.12 -25.55
CA PRO A 174 6.82 -1.35 -25.75
C PRO A 174 7.42 -0.21 -26.57
N LYS A 175 8.61 0.26 -26.18
CA LYS A 175 9.36 1.21 -27.01
C LYS A 175 9.68 0.51 -28.34
N PRO A 176 9.56 1.21 -29.49
CA PRO A 176 10.10 0.71 -30.74
C PRO A 176 11.58 0.34 -30.55
N PRO A 177 12.10 -0.70 -31.22
CA PRO A 177 13.53 -0.97 -31.24
C PRO A 177 14.27 0.31 -31.61
N GLU A 178 15.32 0.67 -30.86
CA GLU A 178 16.20 1.76 -31.26
C GLU A 178 16.77 1.39 -32.64
N GLU A 179 16.43 2.21 -33.64
CA GLU A 179 16.99 2.08 -34.98
C GLU A 179 18.48 2.34 -34.83
N ASN A 180 19.30 1.30 -34.93
CA ASN A 180 20.76 1.43 -34.90
C ASN A 180 21.12 2.46 -35.97
N GLU A 181 21.58 3.65 -35.56
CA GLU A 181 22.17 4.58 -36.52
C GLU A 181 23.27 3.81 -37.26
N PRO A 182 23.26 3.77 -38.60
CA PRO A 182 24.28 3.05 -39.33
C PRO A 182 25.64 3.62 -38.92
N GLU A 183 26.53 2.76 -38.42
CA GLU A 183 27.92 3.11 -38.12
C GLU A 183 28.45 3.95 -39.29
N GLU A 184 28.75 5.23 -39.03
CA GLU A 184 29.34 6.11 -40.04
C GLU A 184 30.55 5.38 -40.63
N SER A 185 30.45 5.07 -41.92
CA SER A 185 31.48 4.33 -42.63
C SER A 185 32.80 5.07 -42.46
N ILE A 186 33.72 4.49 -41.68
CA ILE A 186 35.08 4.97 -41.53
C ILE A 186 35.65 5.14 -42.94
N PRO A 187 36.01 6.37 -43.37
CA PRO A 187 36.51 6.57 -44.71
C PRO A 187 37.82 5.80 -44.87
N ALA A 188 37.88 4.91 -45.86
CA ALA A 188 39.09 4.18 -46.21
C ALA A 188 40.18 5.20 -46.58
N PHE A 189 41.33 5.13 -45.90
CA PHE A 189 42.51 5.88 -46.28
C PHE A 189 43.04 5.33 -47.62
N PRO A 190 43.23 6.17 -48.65
CA PRO A 190 43.87 5.72 -49.88
C PRO A 190 45.36 5.45 -49.65
N GLU A 191 45.86 4.38 -50.28
CA GLU A 191 47.29 3.97 -50.32
C GLU A 191 48.19 4.99 -51.03
#